data_AF-A0A8S3Z255-F1
#
_entry.id   AF-A0A8S3Z255-F1
#
_cell.length_a   1.000
_cell.length_b   1.000
_cell.length_c   1.000
_cell.angle_alpha   90.00
_cell.angle_beta   90.00
_cell.angle_gamma   90.00
#
_symmetry.space_group_name_H-M   'P 1'
#
loop_
_entity.id
_entity.type
_entity.pdbx_description
1 polymer ?
#
loop_
_entity_poly.entity_id
_entity_poly.type
_entity_poly.pdbx_seq_one_letter_code
_entity_poly.pdbx_strand_id
1 'polypeptide(L)'
;FIPVIYDQGRLCQCRLTGYFIKKAFGDGKSTLKRVIYVACVMKRLLDNIFEGALDLKLAADEITVLALPTDFVNYQETLPKDTLKRFCVHALSYILSCKADSDVSDVLESCSDWKLVEVSGTTRELFRQLFVPLSCEQVTAVLLRSFDQLNVSGAVTMTFLSALYSTFPEAARLMHGHIKRKLSEGLDSSDADKLSTAFLLARQSAVAGPIDAPSYSSWFETSFGDSSCSLASTRSTFTSLVRFISSLVPDESADYLKVHIFRRPAIPAKCRSLYDDYVALAKTRLEDLKVPLHDLSKGIYNSSSLSTEESNKKVINQAEEDVEKTIKTFTETGKLPTAIIEASIFRKPYFIGKFLPALLEPRFLPDVPDQRMKLISEINNAGKIPPAMYNTYLQECEKEKQELLEGQSSASSPIQKYSCFFVACFVSNRVSRVHLFSCCYPQMEHRPSAISCQVLYFAVTVQLTMSPPIKCSTLLSLSS
;
A
#
# COMPACT_ATOMS: atom_id res chain seq x y z
N PHE A 1 -28.77 33.96 -5.11
CA PHE A 1 -29.37 33.25 -6.26
C PHE A 1 -28.70 31.93 -6.56
N ILE A 2 -27.42 31.88 -6.99
CA ILE A 2 -26.74 30.60 -7.33
C ILE A 2 -26.83 29.53 -6.21
N PRO A 3 -26.60 29.84 -4.91
CA PRO A 3 -26.72 28.83 -3.85
C PRO A 3 -28.15 28.28 -3.68
N VAL A 4 -29.16 29.12 -3.87
CA VAL A 4 -30.59 28.76 -3.69
C VAL A 4 -31.08 27.84 -4.81
N ILE A 5 -30.58 28.04 -6.03
CA ILE A 5 -30.90 27.16 -7.17
C ILE A 5 -30.21 25.80 -7.00
N TYR A 6 -28.97 25.77 -6.49
CA TYR A 6 -28.24 24.55 -6.19
C TYR A 6 -28.94 23.71 -5.09
N ASP A 7 -29.41 24.37 -4.04
CA ASP A 7 -30.12 23.75 -2.92
C ASP A 7 -31.50 23.20 -3.34
N GLN A 8 -32.27 23.94 -4.14
CA GLN A 8 -33.52 23.44 -4.73
C GLN A 8 -33.30 22.25 -5.69
N GLY A 9 -32.21 22.27 -6.46
CA GLY A 9 -31.82 21.15 -7.33
C GLY A 9 -31.57 19.86 -6.55
N ARG A 10 -30.79 19.93 -5.47
CA ARG A 10 -30.58 18.81 -4.54
C ARG A 10 -31.90 18.34 -3.92
N LEU A 11 -32.75 19.25 -3.44
CA LEU A 11 -34.03 18.90 -2.82
C LEU A 11 -34.95 18.12 -3.77
N CYS A 12 -34.96 18.47 -5.06
CA CYS A 12 -35.71 17.77 -6.11
C CYS A 12 -35.13 16.39 -6.41
N GLN A 13 -33.80 16.26 -6.54
CA GLN A 13 -33.13 14.97 -6.70
C GLN A 13 -33.41 14.05 -5.50
N CYS A 14 -33.38 14.59 -4.28
CA CYS A 14 -33.64 13.82 -3.07
C CYS A 14 -35.07 13.24 -3.01
N ARG A 15 -36.08 14.05 -3.36
CA ARG A 15 -37.47 13.57 -3.41
C ARG A 15 -37.67 12.46 -4.45
N LEU A 16 -36.97 12.51 -5.58
CA LEU A 16 -37.03 11.49 -6.62
C LEU A 16 -36.38 10.17 -6.17
N THR A 17 -35.17 10.24 -5.59
CA THR A 17 -34.49 9.08 -4.98
C THR A 17 -35.36 8.42 -3.91
N GLY A 18 -35.92 9.21 -2.99
CA GLY A 18 -36.78 8.69 -1.92
C GLY A 18 -38.04 8.00 -2.46
N TYR A 19 -38.62 8.51 -3.55
CA TYR A 19 -39.73 7.85 -4.25
C TYR A 19 -39.31 6.49 -4.84
N PHE A 20 -38.16 6.41 -5.53
CA PHE A 20 -37.66 5.16 -6.09
C PHE A 20 -37.36 4.12 -5.01
N ILE A 21 -36.68 4.49 -3.92
CA ILE A 21 -36.40 3.62 -2.78
C ILE A 21 -37.71 3.10 -2.16
N LYS A 22 -38.69 3.99 -1.92
CA LYS A 22 -39.99 3.60 -1.36
C LYS A 22 -40.79 2.66 -2.27
N LYS A 23 -40.65 2.78 -3.59
CA LYS A 23 -41.31 1.90 -4.57
C LYS A 23 -40.58 0.56 -4.78
N ALA A 24 -39.26 0.52 -4.68
CA ALA A 24 -38.47 -0.70 -4.84
C ALA A 24 -38.39 -1.54 -3.55
N PHE A 25 -38.31 -0.91 -2.38
CA PHE A 25 -38.00 -1.57 -1.10
C PHE A 25 -39.04 -1.35 0.01
N GLY A 26 -40.17 -0.69 -0.27
CA GLY A 26 -41.27 -0.52 0.68
C GLY A 26 -42.08 -1.80 0.91
N ASP A 27 -42.85 -1.86 2.01
CA ASP A 27 -43.72 -3.00 2.34
C ASP A 27 -44.98 -3.06 1.44
N GLY A 28 -44.76 -3.36 0.16
CA GLY A 28 -45.82 -3.72 -0.76
C GLY A 28 -46.37 -5.11 -0.46
N LYS A 29 -47.28 -5.24 0.51
CA LYS A 29 -48.03 -6.48 0.84
C LYS A 29 -48.96 -6.98 -0.29
N SER A 30 -48.74 -6.58 -1.54
CA SER A 30 -49.59 -6.89 -2.68
C SER A 30 -48.94 -7.96 -3.56
N THR A 31 -49.59 -9.12 -3.66
CA THR A 31 -49.30 -10.21 -4.62
C THR A 31 -49.56 -9.84 -6.08
N LEU A 32 -49.87 -8.58 -6.38
CA LEU A 32 -50.21 -8.10 -7.71
C LEU A 32 -48.95 -7.96 -8.58
N LYS A 33 -48.85 -8.76 -9.66
CA LYS A 33 -47.72 -8.77 -10.61
C LYS A 33 -47.23 -7.38 -11.04
N ARG A 34 -48.15 -6.41 -11.19
CA ARG A 34 -47.84 -5.02 -11.57
C ARG A 34 -46.99 -4.28 -10.53
N VAL A 35 -47.17 -4.56 -9.23
CA VAL A 35 -46.37 -3.91 -8.17
C VAL A 35 -44.97 -4.52 -8.11
N ILE A 36 -44.87 -5.84 -8.25
CA ILE A 36 -43.58 -6.56 -8.35
C ILE A 36 -42.79 -6.03 -9.56
N TYR A 37 -43.41 -5.92 -10.74
CA TYR A 37 -42.78 -5.37 -11.94
C TYR A 37 -42.24 -3.95 -11.72
N VAL A 38 -43.03 -3.05 -11.14
CA VAL A 38 -42.59 -1.68 -10.83
C VAL A 38 -41.42 -1.69 -9.84
N ALA A 39 -41.44 -2.53 -8.80
CA ALA A 39 -40.33 -2.65 -7.86
C ALA A 39 -39.04 -3.13 -8.55
N CYS A 40 -39.13 -4.13 -9.44
CA CYS A 40 -37.99 -4.62 -10.22
C CYS A 40 -37.41 -3.54 -11.17
N VAL A 41 -38.27 -2.76 -11.85
CA VAL A 41 -37.82 -1.66 -12.72
C VAL A 41 -37.11 -0.57 -11.91
N MET A 42 -37.69 -0.14 -10.78
CA MET A 42 -37.07 0.87 -9.91
C MET A 42 -35.76 0.38 -9.30
N LYS A 43 -35.68 -0.91 -8.95
CA LYS A 43 -34.45 -1.56 -8.52
C LYS A 43 -33.37 -1.50 -9.61
N ARG A 44 -33.68 -1.94 -10.84
CA ARG A 44 -32.72 -1.92 -11.96
C ARG A 44 -32.25 -0.51 -12.34
N LEU A 45 -33.11 0.51 -12.18
CA LEU A 45 -32.72 1.91 -12.36
C LEU A 45 -31.68 2.36 -11.31
N LEU A 46 -31.85 1.97 -10.04
CA LEU A 46 -30.88 2.25 -8.97
C LEU A 46 -29.56 1.48 -9.20
N ASP A 47 -29.65 0.21 -9.61
CA ASP A 47 -28.51 -0.64 -9.97
C ASP A 47 -27.65 -0.02 -11.09
N ASN A 48 -28.29 0.45 -12.17
CA ASN A 48 -27.60 1.15 -13.27
C ASN A 48 -26.94 2.47 -12.83
N ILE A 49 -27.51 3.18 -11.83
CA ILE A 49 -26.90 4.39 -11.26
C ILE A 49 -25.62 4.04 -10.49
N PHE A 50 -25.59 2.91 -9.78
CA PHE A 50 -24.38 2.44 -9.10
C PHE A 50 -23.30 1.99 -10.08
N GLU A 51 -23.65 1.28 -11.17
CA GLU A 51 -22.70 0.95 -12.25
C GLU A 51 -22.05 2.23 -12.81
N GLY A 52 -22.86 3.21 -13.21
CA GLY A 52 -22.35 4.50 -13.71
C GLY A 52 -21.49 5.25 -12.69
N ALA A 53 -21.82 5.17 -11.39
CA ALA A 53 -21.01 5.75 -10.32
C ALA A 53 -19.66 5.06 -10.13
N LEU A 54 -19.57 3.75 -10.35
CA LEU A 54 -18.33 2.98 -10.26
C LEU A 54 -17.44 3.14 -11.50
N ASP A 55 -18.02 3.46 -12.66
CA ASP A 55 -17.29 3.76 -13.90
C ASP A 55 -16.68 5.18 -13.94
N LEU A 56 -17.17 6.09 -13.08
CA LEU A 56 -16.71 7.47 -13.01
C LEU A 56 -15.32 7.60 -12.35
N LYS A 57 -14.27 7.51 -13.17
CA LYS A 57 -12.90 7.92 -12.83
C LYS A 57 -12.81 9.44 -12.65
N LEU A 58 -13.27 9.94 -11.50
CA LEU A 58 -13.19 11.37 -11.15
C LEU A 58 -11.98 11.66 -10.25
N ALA A 59 -11.38 12.82 -10.49
CA ALA A 59 -10.30 13.33 -9.65
C ALA A 59 -10.82 13.64 -8.23
N ALA A 60 -9.94 13.50 -7.23
CA ALA A 60 -10.31 13.60 -5.82
C ALA A 60 -10.96 14.94 -5.41
N ASP A 61 -10.73 16.01 -6.19
CA ASP A 61 -11.15 17.37 -5.87
C ASP A 61 -12.54 17.75 -6.43
N GLU A 62 -13.14 16.97 -7.34
CA GLU A 62 -14.49 17.23 -7.90
C GLU A 62 -15.63 16.55 -7.10
N ILE A 63 -15.29 15.80 -6.05
CA ILE A 63 -16.19 14.88 -5.33
C ILE A 63 -17.41 15.55 -4.69
N THR A 64 -17.37 16.86 -4.40
CA THR A 64 -18.47 17.58 -3.72
C THR A 64 -19.74 17.75 -4.56
N VAL A 65 -19.68 17.52 -5.88
CA VAL A 65 -20.76 17.90 -6.83
C VAL A 65 -21.50 16.69 -7.42
N LEU A 66 -20.95 15.48 -7.33
CA LEU A 66 -21.79 14.29 -7.49
C LEU A 66 -22.71 14.18 -6.29
N ALA A 67 -23.92 14.73 -6.46
CA ALA A 67 -25.12 14.20 -5.84
C ALA A 67 -25.35 12.78 -6.37
N LEU A 68 -24.50 11.85 -5.92
CA LEU A 68 -24.91 10.48 -5.69
C LEU A 68 -26.24 10.52 -4.90
N PRO A 69 -27.07 9.47 -4.92
CA PRO A 69 -28.36 9.47 -4.21
C PRO A 69 -28.28 9.63 -2.68
N THR A 70 -27.09 9.94 -2.15
CA THR A 70 -26.53 9.60 -0.85
C THR A 70 -26.35 10.76 0.12
N ASP A 71 -26.97 11.92 -0.15
CA ASP A 71 -27.37 12.90 0.89
C ASP A 71 -28.39 12.28 1.91
N PHE A 72 -28.40 10.94 2.07
CA PHE A 72 -29.29 10.09 2.88
C PHE A 72 -29.42 10.51 4.34
N VAL A 73 -28.41 11.20 4.87
CA VAL A 73 -28.46 11.77 6.22
C VAL A 73 -29.65 12.72 6.37
N ASN A 74 -29.98 13.48 5.32
CA ASN A 74 -31.13 14.38 5.26
C ASN A 74 -32.49 13.68 4.98
N TYR A 75 -32.51 12.35 4.80
CA TYR A 75 -33.73 11.58 4.48
C TYR A 75 -34.32 10.82 5.67
N GLN A 76 -33.61 10.73 6.81
CA GLN A 76 -33.99 9.87 7.93
C GLN A 76 -35.41 10.13 8.49
N GLU A 77 -35.96 11.32 8.25
CA GLU A 77 -37.32 11.70 8.66
C GLU A 77 -38.43 11.30 7.66
N THR A 78 -38.10 10.95 6.41
CA THR A 78 -39.10 10.80 5.32
C THR A 78 -39.34 9.35 4.87
N LEU A 79 -38.45 8.41 5.20
CA LEU A 79 -38.53 7.00 4.79
C LEU A 79 -38.58 6.06 6.01
N PRO A 80 -39.38 4.97 5.96
CA PRO A 80 -39.35 3.95 7.01
C PRO A 80 -37.96 3.33 7.14
N LYS A 81 -37.45 3.21 8.38
CA LYS A 81 -36.09 2.72 8.66
C LYS A 81 -35.80 1.37 8.00
N ASP A 82 -36.75 0.43 8.02
CA ASP A 82 -36.56 -0.90 7.42
C ASP A 82 -36.53 -0.88 5.88
N THR A 83 -37.25 0.06 5.26
CA THR A 83 -37.17 0.29 3.81
C THR A 83 -35.78 0.79 3.41
N LEU A 84 -35.22 1.72 4.18
CA LEU A 84 -33.87 2.24 3.97
C LEU A 84 -32.81 1.15 4.20
N LYS A 85 -32.93 0.35 5.28
CA LYS A 85 -32.05 -0.80 5.55
C LYS A 85 -32.05 -1.82 4.41
N ARG A 86 -33.22 -2.20 3.89
CA ARG A 86 -33.33 -3.13 2.75
C ARG A 86 -32.67 -2.60 1.49
N PHE A 87 -32.85 -1.30 1.20
CA PHE A 87 -32.16 -0.64 0.10
C PHE A 87 -30.64 -0.66 0.28
N CYS A 88 -30.10 -0.26 1.44
CA CYS A 88 -28.66 -0.23 1.67
C CYS A 88 -28.03 -1.63 1.62
N VAL A 89 -28.67 -2.65 2.21
CA VAL A 89 -28.22 -4.05 2.10
C VAL A 89 -28.18 -4.49 0.63
N HIS A 90 -29.20 -4.16 -0.17
CA HIS A 90 -29.20 -4.48 -1.59
C HIS A 90 -28.11 -3.73 -2.36
N ALA A 91 -27.97 -2.41 -2.16
CA ALA A 91 -26.97 -1.59 -2.84
C ALA A 91 -25.54 -2.07 -2.56
N LEU A 92 -25.23 -2.38 -1.29
CA LEU A 92 -23.93 -2.92 -0.91
C LEU A 92 -23.66 -4.29 -1.55
N SER A 93 -24.64 -5.21 -1.54
CA SER A 93 -24.52 -6.49 -2.25
C SER A 93 -24.34 -6.30 -3.76
N TYR A 94 -25.09 -5.39 -4.38
CA TYR A 94 -24.97 -5.11 -5.81
C TYR A 94 -23.58 -4.58 -6.17
N ILE A 95 -23.09 -3.57 -5.44
CA ILE A 95 -21.77 -2.97 -5.67
C ILE A 95 -20.66 -4.00 -5.52
N LEU A 96 -20.71 -4.88 -4.50
CA LEU A 96 -19.69 -5.93 -4.31
C LEU A 96 -19.68 -6.97 -5.44
N SER A 97 -20.83 -7.26 -6.05
CA SER A 97 -20.97 -8.17 -7.19
C SER A 97 -20.82 -7.48 -8.56
N CYS A 98 -20.68 -6.15 -8.62
CA CYS A 98 -20.40 -5.44 -9.88
C CYS A 98 -19.00 -5.81 -10.39
N LYS A 99 -18.93 -6.36 -11.61
CA LYS A 99 -17.66 -6.78 -12.25
C LYS A 99 -16.88 -7.81 -11.42
N ALA A 100 -17.60 -8.72 -10.78
CA ALA A 100 -17.02 -9.93 -10.21
C ALA A 100 -16.77 -10.93 -11.35
N ASP A 101 -15.58 -10.87 -11.95
CA ASP A 101 -15.19 -11.69 -13.10
C ASP A 101 -14.31 -12.90 -12.70
N SER A 102 -14.21 -13.24 -11.41
CA SER A 102 -13.26 -14.22 -10.87
C SER A 102 -13.75 -14.89 -9.58
N ASP A 103 -13.39 -16.17 -9.39
CA ASP A 103 -13.62 -16.93 -8.15
C ASP A 103 -12.70 -16.41 -7.02
N VAL A 104 -13.09 -16.60 -5.76
CA VAL A 104 -12.29 -16.26 -4.56
C VAL A 104 -10.93 -16.95 -4.54
N SER A 105 -10.79 -18.11 -5.20
CA SER A 105 -9.49 -18.79 -5.36
C SER A 105 -8.59 -18.09 -6.38
N ASP A 106 -9.06 -17.80 -7.60
CA ASP A 106 -8.34 -16.99 -8.61
C ASP A 106 -7.95 -15.60 -8.06
N VAL A 107 -8.86 -15.04 -7.25
CA VAL A 107 -8.71 -13.80 -6.48
C VAL A 107 -7.62 -13.90 -5.40
N LEU A 108 -7.45 -15.06 -4.76
CA LEU A 108 -6.40 -15.29 -3.75
C LEU A 108 -5.02 -15.46 -4.39
N GLU A 109 -4.97 -16.06 -5.58
CA GLU A 109 -3.77 -16.16 -6.41
C GLU A 109 -3.32 -14.76 -6.90
N SER A 110 -4.26 -13.96 -7.41
CA SER A 110 -4.01 -12.55 -7.80
C SER A 110 -3.97 -11.54 -6.64
N CYS A 111 -4.20 -11.97 -5.39
CA CYS A 111 -4.25 -11.13 -4.19
C CYS A 111 -2.95 -10.34 -3.94
N SER A 112 -1.83 -10.80 -4.48
CA SER A 112 -0.52 -10.13 -4.37
C SER A 112 -0.49 -8.76 -5.09
N ASP A 113 -1.28 -8.62 -6.16
CA ASP A 113 -1.45 -7.35 -6.90
C ASP A 113 -2.48 -6.42 -6.26
N TRP A 114 -3.23 -6.91 -5.24
CA TRP A 114 -4.22 -6.13 -4.49
C TRP A 114 -3.54 -5.25 -3.44
N LYS A 115 -2.58 -4.44 -3.89
CA LYS A 115 -2.11 -3.27 -3.14
C LYS A 115 -3.31 -2.39 -2.80
N LEU A 116 -3.14 -1.48 -1.84
CA LEU A 116 -4.07 -0.36 -1.66
C LEU A 116 -3.94 0.56 -2.89
N VAL A 117 -4.55 0.17 -4.00
CA VAL A 117 -4.81 1.03 -5.15
C VAL A 117 -5.47 2.29 -4.61
N GLU A 118 -5.10 3.45 -5.14
CA GLU A 118 -5.80 4.72 -4.86
C GLU A 118 -7.22 4.65 -5.42
N VAL A 119 -8.10 3.91 -4.76
CA VAL A 119 -9.50 3.83 -5.15
C VAL A 119 -10.13 5.17 -4.80
N SER A 120 -10.86 5.72 -5.77
CA SER A 120 -11.43 7.06 -5.69
C SER A 120 -12.11 7.30 -4.34
N GLY A 121 -11.84 8.46 -3.74
CA GLY A 121 -12.45 8.86 -2.47
C GLY A 121 -13.98 8.74 -2.51
N THR A 122 -14.56 8.93 -3.69
CA THR A 122 -15.97 8.77 -4.05
C THR A 122 -16.53 7.40 -3.68
N THR A 123 -15.89 6.30 -4.08
CA THR A 123 -16.39 4.94 -3.79
C THR A 123 -16.31 4.61 -2.30
N ARG A 124 -15.25 5.07 -1.63
CA ARG A 124 -15.11 4.93 -0.17
C ARG A 124 -16.20 5.70 0.57
N GLU A 125 -16.47 6.94 0.16
CA GLU A 125 -17.51 7.78 0.77
C GLU A 125 -18.92 7.24 0.51
N LEU A 126 -19.20 6.74 -0.70
CA LEU A 126 -20.42 6.01 -1.03
C LEU A 126 -20.67 4.85 -0.06
N PHE A 127 -19.65 4.04 0.24
CA PHE A 127 -19.77 2.98 1.24
C PHE A 127 -20.09 3.52 2.63
N ARG A 128 -19.38 4.55 3.11
CA ARG A 128 -19.64 5.16 4.43
C ARG A 128 -21.10 5.63 4.54
N GLN A 129 -21.63 6.25 3.49
CA GLN A 129 -23.01 6.75 3.44
C GLN A 129 -24.05 5.61 3.42
N LEU A 130 -23.75 4.50 2.74
CA LEU A 130 -24.58 3.28 2.76
C LEU A 130 -24.51 2.51 4.09
N PHE A 131 -23.47 2.73 4.90
CA PHE A 131 -23.32 2.10 6.22
C PHE A 131 -24.15 2.80 7.32
N VAL A 132 -24.41 4.11 7.21
CA VAL A 132 -25.12 4.92 8.23
C VAL A 132 -26.42 4.27 8.78
N PRO A 133 -27.32 3.67 7.97
CA PRO A 133 -28.55 3.06 8.49
C PRO A 133 -28.40 1.61 9.00
N LEU A 134 -27.19 1.03 8.97
CA LEU A 134 -26.90 -0.39 9.26
C LEU A 134 -26.00 -0.54 10.49
N SER A 135 -26.06 -1.67 11.19
CA SER A 135 -25.04 -2.03 12.21
C SER A 135 -23.80 -2.65 11.57
N CYS A 136 -22.67 -2.64 12.30
CA CYS A 136 -21.43 -3.28 11.83
C CYS A 136 -21.63 -4.76 11.47
N GLU A 137 -22.45 -5.50 12.22
CA GLU A 137 -22.79 -6.90 11.92
C GLU A 137 -23.58 -7.03 10.61
N GLN A 138 -24.51 -6.11 10.33
CA GLN A 138 -25.29 -6.13 9.09
C GLN A 138 -24.40 -5.86 7.87
N VAL A 139 -23.49 -4.89 7.97
CA VAL A 139 -22.51 -4.56 6.92
C VAL A 139 -21.52 -5.72 6.73
N THR A 140 -20.96 -6.24 7.81
CA THR A 140 -20.05 -7.41 7.78
C THR A 140 -20.72 -8.63 7.16
N ALA A 141 -21.99 -8.89 7.49
CA ALA A 141 -22.75 -9.99 6.91
C ALA A 141 -23.07 -9.80 5.42
N VAL A 142 -23.13 -8.56 4.91
CA VAL A 142 -23.21 -8.32 3.45
C VAL A 142 -21.93 -8.76 2.76
N LEU A 143 -20.77 -8.35 3.28
CA LEU A 143 -19.47 -8.72 2.72
C LEU A 143 -19.22 -10.23 2.78
N LEU A 144 -19.51 -10.88 3.91
CA LEU A 144 -19.31 -12.32 4.02
C LEU A 144 -20.18 -13.11 3.04
N ARG A 145 -21.40 -12.64 2.75
CA ARG A 145 -22.26 -13.26 1.73
C ARG A 145 -21.74 -13.10 0.30
N SER A 146 -21.01 -12.04 -0.06
CA SER A 146 -20.42 -11.94 -1.40
C SER A 146 -19.25 -12.92 -1.56
N PHE A 147 -18.47 -13.14 -0.49
CA PHE A 147 -17.47 -14.22 -0.45
C PHE A 147 -18.10 -15.61 -0.49
N ASP A 148 -19.18 -15.86 0.25
CA ASP A 148 -19.91 -17.15 0.20
C ASP A 148 -20.53 -17.43 -1.17
N GLN A 149 -20.73 -16.39 -1.99
CA GLN A 149 -21.21 -16.49 -3.37
C GLN A 149 -20.06 -16.53 -4.39
N LEU A 150 -18.80 -16.53 -3.94
CA LEU A 150 -17.59 -16.55 -4.77
C LEU A 150 -17.49 -15.43 -5.83
N ASN A 151 -18.22 -14.33 -5.64
CA ASN A 151 -18.33 -13.23 -6.60
C ASN A 151 -17.81 -11.93 -5.96
N VAL A 152 -16.50 -11.66 -6.07
CA VAL A 152 -15.86 -10.48 -5.46
C VAL A 152 -14.89 -9.76 -6.39
N SER A 153 -15.10 -8.46 -6.60
CA SER A 153 -14.11 -7.58 -7.24
C SER A 153 -13.09 -7.08 -6.20
N GLY A 154 -11.79 -7.18 -6.47
CA GLY A 154 -10.76 -6.91 -5.46
C GLY A 154 -10.62 -5.46 -5.02
N ALA A 155 -10.56 -4.54 -5.97
CA ALA A 155 -10.51 -3.10 -5.66
C ALA A 155 -11.76 -2.64 -4.88
N VAL A 156 -12.94 -3.16 -5.25
CA VAL A 156 -14.20 -2.87 -4.55
C VAL A 156 -14.19 -3.43 -3.13
N THR A 157 -13.74 -4.68 -2.97
CA THR A 157 -13.60 -5.37 -1.68
C THR A 157 -12.64 -4.65 -0.74
N MET A 158 -11.49 -4.19 -1.24
CA MET A 158 -10.53 -3.40 -0.47
C MET A 158 -11.09 -2.06 -0.02
N THR A 159 -11.85 -1.39 -0.90
CA THR A 159 -12.50 -0.11 -0.59
C THR A 159 -13.61 -0.30 0.45
N PHE A 160 -14.36 -1.40 0.35
CA PHE A 160 -15.38 -1.78 1.34
C PHE A 160 -14.75 -2.03 2.71
N LEU A 161 -13.67 -2.83 2.79
CA LEU A 161 -12.97 -3.12 4.04
C LEU A 161 -12.36 -1.84 4.66
N SER A 162 -11.71 -1.00 3.84
CA SER A 162 -11.18 0.29 4.31
C SER A 162 -12.28 1.20 4.85
N ALA A 163 -13.43 1.29 4.16
CA ALA A 163 -14.58 2.03 4.66
C ALA A 163 -15.16 1.43 5.95
N LEU A 164 -15.22 0.10 6.06
CA LEU A 164 -15.76 -0.63 7.21
C LEU A 164 -14.95 -0.33 8.47
N TYR A 165 -13.63 -0.54 8.41
CA TYR A 165 -12.71 -0.26 9.52
C TYR A 165 -12.64 1.22 9.87
N SER A 166 -12.77 2.12 8.88
CA SER A 166 -12.81 3.56 9.12
C SER A 166 -14.14 4.07 9.71
N THR A 167 -15.19 3.23 9.75
CA THR A 167 -16.55 3.62 10.18
C THR A 167 -16.95 2.97 11.50
N PHE A 168 -16.57 1.71 11.74
CA PHE A 168 -16.96 0.94 12.93
C PHE A 168 -15.72 0.47 13.71
N PRO A 169 -15.45 1.03 14.91
CA PRO A 169 -14.32 0.61 15.75
C PRO A 169 -14.31 -0.89 16.08
N GLU A 170 -15.50 -1.50 16.23
CA GLU A 170 -15.67 -2.92 16.53
C GLU A 170 -15.44 -3.86 15.34
N ALA A 171 -15.29 -3.34 14.11
CA ALA A 171 -15.16 -4.14 12.90
C ALA A 171 -13.94 -5.08 12.93
N ALA A 172 -12.80 -4.64 13.47
CA ALA A 172 -11.60 -5.47 13.57
C ALA A 172 -11.83 -6.73 14.42
N ARG A 173 -12.49 -6.56 15.58
CA ARG A 173 -12.85 -7.65 16.49
C ARG A 173 -13.88 -8.60 15.86
N LEU A 174 -14.91 -8.05 15.22
CA LEU A 174 -15.94 -8.85 14.54
C LEU A 174 -15.35 -9.65 13.38
N MET A 175 -14.59 -9.01 12.49
CA MET A 175 -13.96 -9.67 11.35
C MET A 175 -13.00 -10.77 11.78
N HIS A 176 -12.16 -10.52 12.79
CA HIS A 176 -11.28 -11.56 13.35
C HIS A 176 -12.06 -12.77 13.89
N GLY A 177 -13.21 -12.54 14.53
CA GLY A 177 -14.11 -13.61 14.97
C GLY A 177 -14.72 -14.42 13.81
N HIS A 178 -15.00 -13.79 12.67
CA HIS A 178 -15.49 -14.46 11.46
C HIS A 178 -14.37 -15.22 10.73
N ILE A 179 -13.18 -14.64 10.58
CA ILE A 179 -11.99 -15.30 10.02
C ILE A 179 -11.66 -16.56 10.81
N LYS A 180 -11.57 -16.46 12.15
CA LYS A 180 -11.29 -17.60 13.02
C LYS A 180 -12.30 -18.73 12.83
N ARG A 181 -13.61 -18.39 12.70
CA ARG A 181 -14.67 -19.38 12.50
C ARG A 181 -14.58 -20.07 11.13
N LYS A 182 -14.49 -19.31 10.04
CA LYS A 182 -14.32 -19.87 8.68
C LYS A 182 -13.06 -20.74 8.59
N LEU A 183 -11.98 -20.33 9.26
CA LEU A 183 -10.74 -21.10 9.31
C LEU A 183 -10.91 -22.42 10.07
N SER A 184 -11.56 -22.43 11.25
CA SER A 184 -11.90 -23.69 11.94
C SER A 184 -12.76 -24.60 11.06
N GLU A 185 -13.88 -24.08 10.53
CA GLU A 185 -14.79 -24.84 9.67
C GLU A 185 -14.09 -25.41 8.42
N GLY A 186 -13.23 -24.62 7.78
CA GLY A 186 -12.44 -25.03 6.60
C GLY A 186 -11.40 -26.09 6.92
N LEU A 187 -10.69 -25.97 8.05
CA LEU A 187 -9.70 -26.97 8.48
C LEU A 187 -10.35 -28.30 8.87
N ASP A 188 -11.46 -28.25 9.60
CA ASP A 188 -12.21 -29.44 10.05
C ASP A 188 -12.86 -30.18 8.88
N SER A 189 -13.43 -29.45 7.91
CA SER A 189 -14.06 -30.04 6.71
C SER A 189 -13.09 -30.27 5.53
N SER A 190 -11.84 -29.80 5.62
CA SER A 190 -10.87 -29.77 4.50
C SER A 190 -11.42 -29.05 3.25
N ASP A 191 -12.20 -28.00 3.47
CA ASP A 191 -12.88 -27.20 2.45
C ASP A 191 -11.98 -26.04 2.01
N ALA A 192 -11.53 -26.09 0.75
CA ALA A 192 -10.62 -25.12 0.18
C ALA A 192 -11.23 -23.71 0.09
N ASP A 193 -12.51 -23.58 -0.27
CA ASP A 193 -13.16 -22.28 -0.50
C ASP A 193 -13.32 -21.50 0.81
N LYS A 194 -13.63 -22.21 1.91
CA LYS A 194 -13.61 -21.63 3.27
C LYS A 194 -12.21 -21.17 3.68
N LEU A 195 -11.17 -21.94 3.34
CA LEU A 195 -9.78 -21.58 3.63
C LEU A 195 -9.32 -20.40 2.77
N SER A 196 -9.63 -20.38 1.48
CA SER A 196 -9.38 -19.25 0.56
C SER A 196 -10.02 -17.98 1.08
N THR A 197 -11.31 -18.04 1.42
CA THR A 197 -12.04 -16.90 2.03
C THR A 197 -11.36 -16.42 3.33
N ALA A 198 -10.97 -17.34 4.22
CA ALA A 198 -10.37 -16.97 5.50
C ALA A 198 -8.97 -16.34 5.34
N PHE A 199 -8.13 -16.89 4.45
CA PHE A 199 -6.80 -16.37 4.17
C PHE A 199 -6.85 -15.01 3.46
N LEU A 200 -7.74 -14.86 2.48
CA LEU A 200 -7.97 -13.61 1.78
C LEU A 200 -8.46 -12.52 2.74
N LEU A 201 -9.50 -12.80 3.54
CA LEU A 201 -9.98 -11.86 4.56
C LEU A 201 -8.88 -11.49 5.57
N ALA A 202 -8.04 -12.43 5.99
CA ALA A 202 -6.92 -12.15 6.88
C ALA A 202 -5.85 -11.24 6.24
N ARG A 203 -5.49 -11.48 4.97
CA ARG A 203 -4.57 -10.64 4.20
C ARG A 203 -5.12 -9.22 4.07
N GLN A 204 -6.36 -9.09 3.61
CA GLN A 204 -6.97 -7.78 3.38
C GLN A 204 -7.30 -7.04 4.69
N SER A 205 -7.59 -7.75 5.79
CA SER A 205 -7.69 -7.14 7.12
C SER A 205 -6.37 -6.59 7.63
N ALA A 206 -5.24 -7.23 7.28
CA ALA A 206 -3.91 -6.73 7.64
C ALA A 206 -3.43 -5.53 6.79
N VAL A 207 -4.06 -5.28 5.63
CA VAL A 207 -3.74 -4.14 4.74
C VAL A 207 -4.72 -2.97 4.95
N ALA A 208 -6.02 -3.24 5.06
CA ALA A 208 -7.06 -2.21 5.19
C ALA A 208 -7.48 -1.91 6.64
N GLY A 209 -7.00 -2.70 7.61
CA GLY A 209 -7.31 -2.55 9.03
C GLY A 209 -6.76 -1.27 9.66
N PRO A 210 -7.21 -0.92 10.88
CA PRO A 210 -6.63 0.19 11.64
C PRO A 210 -5.16 -0.09 12.01
N ILE A 211 -4.43 0.95 12.43
CA ILE A 211 -2.96 0.88 12.68
C ILE A 211 -2.58 -0.14 13.77
N ASP A 212 -3.49 -0.43 14.70
CA ASP A 212 -3.36 -1.41 15.77
C ASP A 212 -3.79 -2.84 15.38
N ALA A 213 -4.28 -3.05 14.15
CA ALA A 213 -4.65 -4.37 13.65
C ALA A 213 -3.41 -5.28 13.51
N PRO A 214 -3.55 -6.60 13.76
CA PRO A 214 -2.45 -7.54 13.60
C PRO A 214 -2.05 -7.64 12.12
N SER A 215 -0.77 -7.40 11.81
CA SER A 215 -0.19 -7.74 10.51
C SER A 215 -0.40 -9.22 10.16
N TYR A 216 -0.37 -9.57 8.87
CA TYR A 216 -0.55 -10.97 8.42
C TYR A 216 0.43 -11.93 9.11
N SER A 217 1.69 -11.51 9.32
CA SER A 217 2.67 -12.31 10.09
C SER A 217 2.26 -12.53 11.54
N SER A 218 1.67 -11.53 12.21
CA SER A 218 1.21 -11.66 13.59
C SER A 218 -0.03 -12.54 13.66
N TRP A 219 -0.98 -12.35 12.74
CA TRP A 219 -2.20 -13.15 12.64
C TRP A 219 -1.89 -14.63 12.40
N PHE A 220 -0.97 -14.94 11.48
CA PHE A 220 -0.57 -16.31 11.16
C PHE A 220 0.09 -16.99 12.37
N GLU A 221 1.02 -16.28 13.04
CA GLU A 221 1.67 -16.76 14.27
C GLU A 221 0.66 -16.99 15.41
N THR A 222 -0.28 -16.08 15.64
CA THR A 222 -1.34 -16.25 16.66
C THR A 222 -2.34 -17.36 16.31
N SER A 223 -2.64 -17.57 15.03
CA SER A 223 -3.62 -18.57 14.58
C SER A 223 -3.08 -20.00 14.61
N PHE A 224 -1.77 -20.18 14.41
CA PHE A 224 -1.18 -21.50 14.19
C PHE A 224 0.05 -21.81 15.05
N GLY A 225 0.80 -20.83 15.55
CA GLY A 225 2.12 -21.01 16.17
C GLY A 225 2.10 -21.49 17.62
N ASP A 226 1.04 -21.23 18.38
CA ASP A 226 0.89 -21.68 19.77
C ASP A 226 0.30 -23.10 19.83
N SER A 227 1.10 -24.06 20.30
CA SER A 227 0.68 -25.46 20.48
C SER A 227 -0.58 -25.66 21.35
N SER A 228 -0.90 -24.72 22.23
CA SER A 228 -2.07 -24.78 23.12
C SER A 228 -3.36 -24.23 22.50
N CYS A 229 -3.24 -23.30 21.53
CA CYS A 229 -4.35 -22.54 20.95
C CYS A 229 -4.44 -22.64 19.41
N SER A 230 -3.54 -23.38 18.77
CA SER A 230 -3.48 -23.54 17.32
C SER A 230 -4.74 -24.17 16.75
N LEU A 231 -5.26 -23.53 15.70
CA LEU A 231 -6.38 -24.02 14.89
C LEU A 231 -6.03 -25.27 14.09
N ALA A 232 -4.74 -25.57 13.94
CA ALA A 232 -4.19 -26.73 13.24
C ALA A 232 -3.53 -27.74 14.19
N SER A 233 -4.06 -27.88 15.41
CA SER A 233 -3.46 -28.71 16.48
C SER A 233 -3.60 -30.23 16.29
N THR A 234 -4.49 -30.70 15.40
CA THR A 234 -4.66 -32.13 15.11
C THR A 234 -3.94 -32.54 13.84
N ARG A 235 -3.56 -33.81 13.69
CA ARG A 235 -2.96 -34.32 12.45
C ARG A 235 -3.83 -34.04 11.22
N SER A 236 -5.16 -34.11 11.36
CA SER A 236 -6.10 -33.85 10.25
C SER A 236 -6.11 -32.38 9.85
N THR A 237 -6.36 -31.48 10.81
CA THR A 237 -6.40 -30.03 10.58
C THR A 237 -5.05 -29.48 10.12
N PHE A 238 -3.94 -30.00 10.64
CA PHE A 238 -2.60 -29.67 10.16
C PHE A 238 -2.34 -30.16 8.73
N THR A 239 -2.77 -31.38 8.38
CA THR A 239 -2.63 -31.88 7.01
C THR A 239 -3.49 -31.07 6.04
N SER A 240 -4.68 -30.64 6.47
CA SER A 240 -5.55 -29.73 5.72
C SER A 240 -4.87 -28.37 5.48
N LEU A 241 -4.37 -27.73 6.54
CA LEU A 241 -3.61 -26.48 6.46
C LEU A 241 -2.42 -26.59 5.51
N VAL A 242 -1.55 -27.59 5.70
CA VAL A 242 -0.32 -27.73 4.90
C VAL A 242 -0.65 -28.01 3.44
N ARG A 243 -1.66 -28.85 3.14
CA ARG A 243 -2.12 -29.08 1.77
C ARG A 243 -2.58 -27.78 1.12
N PHE A 244 -3.38 -26.99 1.83
CA PHE A 244 -3.92 -25.72 1.34
C PHE A 244 -2.81 -24.69 1.07
N ILE A 245 -1.91 -24.42 2.03
CA ILE A 245 -0.81 -23.48 1.79
C ILE A 245 0.20 -24.01 0.75
N SER A 246 0.27 -25.34 0.52
CA SER A 246 1.07 -25.92 -0.57
C SER A 246 0.46 -25.69 -1.94
N SER A 247 -0.88 -25.73 -2.08
CA SER A 247 -1.53 -25.46 -3.36
C SER A 247 -1.44 -23.98 -3.77
N LEU A 248 -1.27 -23.06 -2.81
CA LEU A 248 -1.05 -21.64 -3.12
C LEU A 248 0.37 -21.35 -3.68
N VAL A 249 1.39 -22.16 -3.36
CA VAL A 249 2.81 -21.83 -3.65
C VAL A 249 3.11 -21.41 -5.09
N PRO A 250 2.51 -22.00 -6.15
CA PRO A 250 2.80 -21.58 -7.52
C PRO A 250 2.56 -20.08 -7.75
N ASP A 251 1.50 -19.51 -7.18
CA ASP A 251 1.06 -18.14 -7.42
C ASP A 251 1.26 -17.22 -6.20
N GLU A 252 1.67 -17.78 -5.06
CA GLU A 252 1.90 -17.08 -3.80
C GLU A 252 3.02 -16.02 -3.88
N SER A 253 2.77 -14.86 -3.27
CA SER A 253 3.78 -13.80 -3.18
C SER A 253 4.97 -14.20 -2.30
N ALA A 254 6.15 -13.67 -2.64
CA ALA A 254 7.36 -13.89 -1.85
C ALA A 254 7.20 -13.48 -0.37
N ASP A 255 6.40 -12.46 -0.05
CA ASP A 255 6.23 -12.01 1.33
C ASP A 255 5.33 -12.94 2.15
N TYR A 256 4.30 -13.54 1.54
CA TYR A 256 3.49 -14.56 2.20
C TYR A 256 4.27 -15.87 2.39
N LEU A 257 5.01 -16.33 1.37
CA LEU A 257 5.90 -17.50 1.47
C LEU A 257 6.93 -17.34 2.60
N LYS A 258 7.59 -16.17 2.68
CA LYS A 258 8.52 -15.88 3.78
C LYS A 258 7.80 -15.92 5.14
N VAL A 259 6.60 -15.34 5.27
CA VAL A 259 5.82 -15.40 6.52
C VAL A 259 5.54 -16.84 6.93
N HIS A 260 5.08 -17.69 6.01
CA HIS A 260 4.81 -19.10 6.32
C HIS A 260 6.07 -19.85 6.76
N ILE A 261 7.22 -19.60 6.13
CA ILE A 261 8.51 -20.21 6.50
C ILE A 261 9.00 -19.73 7.88
N PHE A 262 8.95 -18.42 8.16
CA PHE A 262 9.47 -17.85 9.40
C PHE A 262 8.52 -18.00 10.60
N ARG A 263 7.21 -18.02 10.38
CA ARG A 263 6.18 -18.18 11.42
C ARG A 263 5.64 -19.59 11.44
N ARG A 264 6.54 -20.54 11.72
CA ARG A 264 6.26 -21.98 11.77
C ARG A 264 5.01 -22.28 12.63
N PRO A 265 3.97 -22.91 12.07
CA PRO A 265 2.86 -23.49 12.83
C PRO A 265 3.34 -24.50 13.88
N ALA A 266 2.60 -24.63 14.98
CA ALA A 266 2.76 -25.70 15.94
C ALA A 266 2.54 -27.05 15.24
N ILE A 267 3.58 -27.88 15.16
CA ILE A 267 3.59 -29.12 14.37
C ILE A 267 3.11 -30.30 15.25
N PRO A 268 1.98 -30.97 14.94
CA PRO A 268 1.56 -32.15 15.67
C PRO A 268 2.53 -33.32 15.47
N ALA A 269 2.50 -34.27 16.42
CA ALA A 269 3.34 -35.46 16.34
C ALA A 269 3.20 -36.17 14.99
N LYS A 270 4.34 -36.62 14.43
CA LYS A 270 4.47 -37.30 13.12
C LYS A 270 4.10 -36.45 11.89
N CYS A 271 3.89 -35.13 12.03
CA CYS A 271 3.60 -34.23 10.90
C CYS A 271 4.81 -33.40 10.42
N ARG A 272 5.98 -33.62 11.01
CA ARG A 272 7.19 -32.82 10.75
C ARG A 272 7.71 -32.94 9.32
N SER A 273 7.78 -34.15 8.76
CA SER A 273 8.21 -34.35 7.35
C SER A 273 7.31 -33.58 6.39
N LEU A 274 5.98 -33.70 6.54
CA LEU A 274 5.00 -33.00 5.71
C LEU A 274 5.20 -31.47 5.70
N TYR A 275 5.59 -30.88 6.84
CA TYR A 275 5.89 -29.45 6.91
C TYR A 275 7.28 -29.11 6.37
N ASP A 276 8.28 -29.97 6.59
CA ASP A 276 9.62 -29.79 6.03
C ASP A 276 9.59 -29.90 4.47
N ASP A 277 8.73 -30.76 3.91
CA ASP A 277 8.44 -30.87 2.46
C ASP A 277 7.83 -29.57 1.91
N TYR A 278 6.83 -29.00 2.60
CA TYR A 278 6.26 -27.70 2.26
C TYR A 278 7.30 -26.56 2.34
N VAL A 279 8.15 -26.54 3.37
CA VAL A 279 9.23 -25.55 3.51
C VAL A 279 10.24 -25.69 2.38
N ALA A 280 10.54 -26.90 1.90
CA ALA A 280 11.37 -27.08 0.72
C ALA A 280 10.71 -26.47 -0.53
N LEU A 281 9.45 -26.80 -0.80
CA LEU A 281 8.66 -26.26 -1.92
C LEU A 281 8.60 -24.72 -1.92
N ALA A 282 8.30 -24.11 -0.77
CA ALA A 282 8.23 -22.66 -0.61
C ALA A 282 9.60 -21.97 -0.78
N LYS A 283 10.71 -22.62 -0.41
CA LYS A 283 12.07 -22.12 -0.66
C LYS A 283 12.45 -22.18 -2.13
N THR A 284 12.17 -23.29 -2.81
CA THR A 284 12.39 -23.41 -4.27
C THR A 284 11.66 -22.29 -5.00
N ARG A 285 10.39 -22.01 -4.63
CA ARG A 285 9.64 -20.92 -5.25
C ARG A 285 10.27 -19.53 -5.02
N LEU A 286 10.83 -19.28 -3.83
CA LEU A 286 11.56 -18.03 -3.56
C LEU A 286 12.87 -17.92 -4.38
N GLU A 287 13.55 -19.04 -4.63
CA GLU A 287 14.71 -19.12 -5.51
C GLU A 287 14.33 -18.87 -6.98
N ASP A 288 13.22 -19.44 -7.47
CA ASP A 288 12.67 -19.18 -8.82
C ASP A 288 12.29 -17.70 -9.02
N LEU A 289 11.68 -17.09 -7.98
CA LEU A 289 11.37 -15.67 -7.94
C LEU A 289 12.61 -14.77 -7.76
N LYS A 290 13.79 -15.36 -7.54
CA LYS A 290 15.07 -14.69 -7.27
C LYS A 290 15.04 -13.75 -6.05
N VAL A 291 14.18 -14.06 -5.07
CA VAL A 291 14.03 -13.28 -3.83
C VAL A 291 14.77 -14.00 -2.69
N PRO A 292 15.85 -13.43 -2.12
CA PRO A 292 16.60 -14.09 -1.07
C PRO A 292 15.77 -14.18 0.23
N LEU A 293 15.76 -15.36 0.84
CA LEU A 293 15.07 -15.64 2.11
C LEU A 293 15.44 -14.66 3.24
N HIS A 294 16.65 -14.10 3.21
CA HIS A 294 17.13 -13.19 4.26
C HIS A 294 16.48 -11.80 4.25
N ASP A 295 15.66 -11.45 3.24
CA ASP A 295 15.03 -10.11 3.13
C ASP A 295 13.88 -9.81 4.11
N LEU A 296 13.59 -10.71 5.07
CA LEU A 296 12.77 -10.36 6.26
C LEU A 296 13.58 -10.19 7.55
N SER A 297 14.92 -10.21 7.50
CA SER A 297 15.71 -9.77 8.65
C SER A 297 15.53 -8.27 8.84
N LYS A 298 14.66 -7.88 9.78
CA LYS A 298 14.55 -6.51 10.29
C LYS A 298 15.96 -5.90 10.45
N GLY A 299 16.13 -4.66 9.98
CA GLY A 299 17.34 -3.87 10.20
C GLY A 299 17.73 -3.83 11.68
N ILE A 300 19.00 -3.52 11.95
CA ILE A 300 19.55 -3.49 13.31
C ILE A 300 18.69 -2.59 14.19
N TYR A 301 18.21 -1.48 13.63
CA TYR A 301 17.16 -0.67 14.21
C TYR A 301 15.83 -0.91 13.48
N ASN A 302 14.75 -1.10 14.23
CA ASN A 302 13.41 -1.24 13.65
C ASN A 302 12.97 0.09 13.01
N SER A 303 13.12 0.22 11.70
CA SER A 303 12.44 1.22 10.87
C SER A 303 11.00 0.76 10.62
N SER A 304 10.03 1.38 11.28
CA SER A 304 8.60 1.19 11.00
C SER A 304 8.20 1.94 9.72
N SER A 305 8.83 1.58 8.60
CA SER A 305 8.78 2.32 7.33
C SER A 305 8.31 1.43 6.18
N LEU A 306 7.07 0.94 6.29
CA LEU A 306 6.33 0.38 5.17
C LEU A 306 6.07 1.46 4.12
N SER A 307 6.98 1.57 3.17
CA SER A 307 6.70 2.11 1.84
C SER A 307 7.17 1.10 0.80
N THR A 308 6.23 0.68 -0.03
CA THR A 308 6.47 -0.17 -1.21
C THR A 308 7.17 0.67 -2.29
N GLU A 309 7.60 0.01 -3.38
CA GLU A 309 8.43 0.53 -4.48
C GLU A 309 9.95 0.52 -4.20
N GLU A 310 10.74 0.09 -5.20
CA GLU A 310 12.22 -0.03 -5.21
C GLU A 310 12.90 -1.04 -4.24
N SER A 311 12.49 -2.32 -4.25
CA SER A 311 13.05 -3.39 -3.39
C SER A 311 14.59 -3.55 -3.41
N ASN A 312 15.28 -3.25 -4.52
CA ASN A 312 16.75 -3.35 -4.57
C ASN A 312 17.50 -2.08 -4.12
N LYS A 313 17.00 -0.86 -4.39
CA LYS A 313 17.62 0.37 -3.86
C LYS A 313 17.32 0.52 -2.37
N LYS A 314 16.08 0.26 -1.95
CA LYS A 314 15.66 0.44 -0.56
C LYS A 314 16.37 -0.51 0.41
N VAL A 315 16.85 -1.65 -0.08
CA VAL A 315 17.69 -2.60 0.66
C VAL A 315 19.10 -2.06 0.93
N ILE A 316 19.67 -1.29 0.01
CA ILE A 316 20.94 -0.57 0.23
C ILE A 316 20.71 0.56 1.23
N ASN A 317 19.71 1.41 0.98
CA ASN A 317 19.33 2.51 1.87
C ASN A 317 19.09 2.03 3.32
N GLN A 318 18.50 0.85 3.54
CA GLN A 318 18.25 0.38 4.91
C GLN A 318 19.54 0.04 5.68
N ALA A 319 20.54 -0.50 4.99
CA ALA A 319 21.85 -0.77 5.59
C ALA A 319 22.62 0.53 5.85
N GLU A 320 22.50 1.51 4.96
CA GLU A 320 23.04 2.87 5.13
C GLU A 320 22.37 3.61 6.30
N GLU A 321 21.04 3.56 6.42
CA GLU A 321 20.28 4.10 7.56
C GLU A 321 20.70 3.46 8.89
N ASP A 322 20.88 2.13 8.92
CA ASP A 322 21.39 1.42 10.10
C ASP A 322 22.82 1.90 10.43
N VAL A 323 23.69 2.10 9.44
CA VAL A 323 25.05 2.62 9.63
C VAL A 323 25.04 4.05 10.15
N GLU A 324 24.27 4.96 9.54
CA GLU A 324 24.16 6.36 9.98
C GLU A 324 23.64 6.44 11.42
N LYS A 325 22.59 5.68 11.74
CA LYS A 325 22.02 5.61 13.09
C LYS A 325 23.00 5.00 14.10
N THR A 326 23.82 4.04 13.69
CA THR A 326 24.91 3.50 14.52
C THR A 326 25.96 4.55 14.79
N ILE A 327 26.45 5.26 13.76
CA ILE A 327 27.46 6.31 13.88
C ILE A 327 26.95 7.44 14.79
N LYS A 328 25.68 7.85 14.63
CA LYS A 328 25.04 8.83 15.50
C LYS A 328 24.98 8.36 16.96
N THR A 329 24.47 7.16 17.21
CA THR A 329 24.38 6.59 18.56
C THR A 329 25.76 6.45 19.22
N PHE A 330 26.77 6.04 18.45
CA PHE A 330 28.16 5.94 18.91
C PHE A 330 28.76 7.31 19.24
N THR A 331 28.49 8.33 18.41
CA THR A 331 28.94 9.71 18.63
C THR A 331 28.29 10.32 19.89
N GLU A 332 27.01 10.03 20.14
CA GLU A 332 26.27 10.52 21.32
C GLU A 332 26.68 9.81 22.63
N THR A 333 27.04 8.52 22.58
CA THR A 333 27.27 7.69 23.79
C THR A 333 28.73 7.34 24.06
N GLY A 334 29.61 7.47 23.07
CA GLY A 334 31.03 7.04 23.14
C GLY A 334 31.22 5.53 23.33
N LYS A 335 30.19 4.71 23.13
CA LYS A 335 30.19 3.26 23.37
C LYS A 335 29.55 2.50 22.22
N LEU A 336 30.00 1.28 21.98
CA LEU A 336 29.42 0.41 20.96
C LEU A 336 27.94 0.09 21.30
N PRO A 337 26.95 0.38 20.43
CA PRO A 337 25.55 0.14 20.74
C PRO A 337 25.24 -1.35 20.94
N THR A 338 24.46 -1.69 21.97
CA THR A 338 24.07 -3.09 22.27
C THR A 338 23.38 -3.76 21.09
N ALA A 339 22.60 -3.01 20.30
CA ALA A 339 21.94 -3.49 19.08
C ALA A 339 22.94 -4.06 18.04
N ILE A 340 24.15 -3.52 17.94
CA ILE A 340 25.22 -4.03 17.06
C ILE A 340 25.78 -5.35 17.60
N ILE A 341 25.99 -5.43 18.91
CA ILE A 341 26.48 -6.64 19.58
C ILE A 341 25.45 -7.76 19.40
N GLU A 342 24.18 -7.48 19.63
CA GLU A 342 23.06 -8.41 19.39
C GLU A 342 22.96 -8.81 17.92
N ALA A 343 23.02 -7.87 16.97
CA ALA A 343 22.98 -8.18 15.55
C ALA A 343 24.15 -9.08 15.10
N SER A 344 25.34 -8.87 15.64
CA SER A 344 26.53 -9.69 15.34
C SER A 344 26.38 -11.16 15.79
N ILE A 345 25.53 -11.43 16.78
CA ILE A 345 25.28 -12.76 17.34
C ILE A 345 24.01 -13.38 16.73
N PHE A 346 22.88 -12.68 16.84
CA PHE A 346 21.54 -13.21 16.52
C PHE A 346 21.10 -12.93 15.07
N ARG A 347 21.73 -11.98 14.37
CA ARG A 347 21.39 -11.60 12.98
C ARG A 347 22.61 -11.65 12.05
N LYS A 348 23.53 -12.59 12.32
CA LYS A 348 24.82 -12.75 11.62
C LYS A 348 24.75 -12.68 10.08
N PRO A 349 23.74 -13.25 9.38
CA PRO A 349 23.63 -13.10 7.92
C PRO A 349 23.40 -11.65 7.45
N TYR A 350 22.58 -10.87 8.15
CA TYR A 350 22.40 -9.44 7.84
C TYR A 350 23.63 -8.63 8.23
N PHE A 351 24.18 -8.90 9.42
CA PHE A 351 25.34 -8.19 9.93
C PHE A 351 26.56 -8.33 8.99
N ILE A 352 26.88 -9.55 8.54
CA ILE A 352 28.01 -9.80 7.63
C ILE A 352 27.63 -9.51 6.17
N GLY A 353 26.41 -9.82 5.74
CA GLY A 353 26.01 -9.75 4.33
C GLY A 353 25.52 -8.39 3.84
N LYS A 354 25.08 -7.48 4.73
CA LYS A 354 24.58 -6.15 4.35
C LYS A 354 25.16 -5.01 5.19
N PHE A 355 25.12 -5.11 6.52
CA PHE A 355 25.61 -4.03 7.40
C PHE A 355 27.13 -3.81 7.32
N LEU A 356 27.95 -4.87 7.41
CA LEU A 356 29.41 -4.73 7.29
C LEU A 356 29.85 -4.21 5.91
N PRO A 357 29.31 -4.68 4.77
CA PRO A 357 29.56 -4.06 3.47
C PRO A 357 29.21 -2.57 3.40
N ALA A 358 28.04 -2.17 3.93
CA ALA A 358 27.65 -0.75 3.95
C ALA A 358 28.52 0.10 4.91
N LEU A 359 29.05 -0.47 5.99
CA LEU A 359 29.96 0.22 6.92
C LEU A 359 31.40 0.30 6.38
N LEU A 360 31.85 -0.75 5.70
CA LEU A 360 33.19 -0.91 5.11
C LEU A 360 33.21 -0.61 3.61
N GLU A 361 32.32 0.28 3.16
CA GLU A 361 32.40 0.88 1.83
C GLU A 361 33.76 1.59 1.67
N PRO A 362 34.54 1.32 0.59
CA PRO A 362 35.79 2.00 0.30
C PRO A 362 35.61 3.52 0.28
N ARG A 363 36.59 4.22 0.85
CA ARG A 363 36.59 5.68 0.90
C ARG A 363 38.00 6.22 1.14
N PHE A 364 38.24 7.47 0.73
CA PHE A 364 39.40 8.22 1.19
C PHE A 364 39.43 8.34 2.74
N LEU A 365 40.49 7.83 3.36
CA LEU A 365 40.66 7.87 4.81
C LEU A 365 41.31 9.21 5.25
N PRO A 366 40.67 9.98 6.13
CA PRO A 366 41.26 11.23 6.63
C PRO A 366 42.44 10.96 7.58
N ASP A 367 43.45 11.82 7.56
CA ASP A 367 44.63 11.75 8.45
C ASP A 367 44.25 11.78 9.94
N VAL A 368 43.12 12.42 10.27
CA VAL A 368 42.53 12.42 11.62
C VAL A 368 41.32 11.48 11.63
N PRO A 369 41.30 10.41 12.46
CA PRO A 369 40.21 9.45 12.51
C PRO A 369 38.83 10.07 12.79
N ASP A 370 37.92 9.90 11.83
CA ASP A 370 36.53 10.31 11.94
C ASP A 370 35.69 9.33 12.79
N GLN A 371 34.42 9.67 13.05
CA GLN A 371 33.56 8.85 13.91
C GLN A 371 33.27 7.47 13.29
N ARG A 372 33.22 7.36 11.95
CA ARG A 372 33.06 6.09 11.24
C ARG A 372 34.29 5.20 11.39
N MET A 373 35.50 5.75 11.27
CA MET A 373 36.75 5.01 11.51
C MET A 373 36.87 4.54 12.96
N LYS A 374 36.53 5.39 13.94
CA LYS A 374 36.51 5.01 15.37
C LYS A 374 35.53 3.88 15.65
N LEU A 375 34.32 3.94 15.10
CA LEU A 375 33.32 2.88 15.19
C LEU A 375 33.83 1.56 14.58
N ILE A 376 34.44 1.61 13.39
CA ILE A 376 35.03 0.43 12.73
C ILE A 376 36.12 -0.19 13.61
N SER A 377 37.02 0.62 14.19
CA SER A 377 38.06 0.13 15.11
C SER A 377 37.48 -0.55 16.35
N GLU A 378 36.44 0.00 16.97
CA GLU A 378 35.77 -0.62 18.13
C GLU A 378 35.07 -1.95 17.77
N ILE A 379 34.38 -2.02 16.62
CA ILE A 379 33.74 -3.27 16.15
C ILE A 379 34.81 -4.33 15.82
N ASN A 380 35.95 -3.93 15.28
CA ASN A 380 37.09 -4.81 14.99
C ASN A 380 37.76 -5.32 16.27
N ASN A 381 38.04 -4.42 17.23
CA ASN A 381 38.61 -4.75 18.55
C ASN A 381 37.69 -5.69 19.35
N ALA A 382 36.37 -5.56 19.21
CA ALA A 382 35.37 -6.47 19.77
C ALA A 382 35.27 -7.82 19.02
N GLY A 383 36.13 -8.08 18.04
CA GLY A 383 36.20 -9.34 17.29
C GLY A 383 34.99 -9.61 16.39
N LYS A 384 34.26 -8.57 15.98
CA LYS A 384 33.00 -8.72 15.20
C LYS A 384 33.20 -8.63 13.69
N ILE A 385 34.26 -7.98 13.22
CA ILE A 385 34.61 -7.95 11.79
C ILE A 385 35.48 -9.17 11.44
N PRO A 386 35.17 -9.94 10.39
CA PRO A 386 36.08 -10.97 9.89
C PRO A 386 37.40 -10.34 9.40
N PRO A 387 38.59 -10.83 9.82
CA PRO A 387 39.87 -10.22 9.45
C PRO A 387 40.10 -10.06 7.94
N ALA A 388 39.58 -10.99 7.14
CA ALA A 388 39.62 -10.90 5.68
C ALA A 388 38.90 -9.65 5.15
N MET A 389 37.68 -9.35 5.63
CA MET A 389 36.92 -8.17 5.20
C MET A 389 37.60 -6.87 5.63
N TYR A 390 38.17 -6.84 6.85
CA TYR A 390 38.89 -5.67 7.35
C TYR A 390 40.16 -5.37 6.53
N ASN A 391 40.93 -6.40 6.18
CA ASN A 391 42.13 -6.25 5.36
C ASN A 391 41.80 -5.80 3.93
N THR A 392 40.75 -6.36 3.31
CA THR A 392 40.28 -5.92 1.98
C THR A 392 39.82 -4.47 1.99
N TYR A 393 39.07 -4.04 3.02
CA TYR A 393 38.66 -2.63 3.17
C TYR A 393 39.88 -1.68 3.19
N LEU A 394 40.92 -1.99 3.96
CA LEU A 394 42.14 -1.17 4.00
C LEU A 394 42.88 -1.12 2.65
N GLN A 395 42.91 -2.25 1.91
CA GLN A 395 43.53 -2.33 0.59
C GLN A 395 42.79 -1.47 -0.45
N GLU A 396 41.45 -1.56 -0.52
CA GLU A 396 40.67 -0.75 -1.47
C GLU A 396 40.71 0.75 -1.10
N CYS A 397 40.73 1.12 0.19
CA CYS A 397 40.88 2.54 0.59
C CYS A 397 42.25 3.14 0.20
N GLU A 398 43.34 2.38 0.33
CA GLU A 398 44.67 2.85 -0.09
C GLU A 398 44.79 2.93 -1.61
N LYS A 399 44.12 2.04 -2.34
CA LYS A 399 44.01 2.08 -3.80
C LYS A 399 43.21 3.30 -4.29
N GLU A 400 42.07 3.59 -3.69
CA GLU A 400 41.25 4.78 -4.01
C GLU A 400 42.04 6.09 -3.78
N LYS A 401 42.84 6.14 -2.71
CA LYS A 401 43.80 7.22 -2.46
C LYS A 401 44.88 7.34 -3.55
N GLN A 402 45.39 6.22 -4.08
CA GLN A 402 46.36 6.22 -5.17
C GLN A 402 45.73 6.70 -6.50
N GLU A 403 44.54 6.22 -6.85
CA GLU A 403 43.80 6.63 -8.06
C GLU A 403 43.53 8.15 -8.09
N LEU A 404 43.21 8.75 -6.94
CA LEU A 404 43.05 10.21 -6.82
C LEU A 404 44.35 11.01 -6.97
N LEU A 405 45.49 10.47 -6.52
CA LEU A 405 46.82 11.10 -6.64
C LEU A 405 47.39 10.99 -8.07
N GLU A 406 47.14 9.87 -8.74
CA GLU A 406 47.50 9.68 -10.16
C GLU A 406 46.67 10.59 -11.07
N GLY A 407 45.37 10.74 -10.78
CA GLY A 407 44.49 11.70 -11.48
C GLY A 407 45.02 13.13 -11.45
N GLN A 408 45.54 13.60 -10.32
CA GLN A 408 46.12 14.95 -10.18
C GLN A 408 47.51 15.09 -10.84
N SER A 409 48.27 14.00 -10.99
CA SER A 409 49.61 14.02 -11.58
C SER A 409 49.61 14.19 -13.11
N SER A 410 48.46 14.03 -13.77
CA SER A 410 48.29 14.25 -15.21
C SER A 410 48.11 15.73 -15.63
N ALA A 411 47.92 16.64 -14.67
CA ALA A 411 47.59 18.05 -14.92
C ALA A 411 48.82 18.99 -14.92
N SER A 412 49.81 18.74 -15.78
CA SER A 412 51.00 19.61 -15.93
C SER A 412 51.21 20.19 -17.34
N SER A 413 50.26 21.04 -17.77
CA SER A 413 50.36 21.97 -18.92
C SER A 413 50.29 21.30 -20.32
N PRO A 414 49.94 22.01 -21.42
CA PRO A 414 50.43 23.34 -21.77
C PRO A 414 49.39 24.47 -21.79
N ILE A 415 49.85 25.65 -21.37
CA ILE A 415 49.24 26.93 -21.74
C ILE A 415 49.48 27.16 -23.24
N GLN A 416 48.51 26.84 -24.12
CA GLN A 416 48.29 27.53 -25.40
C GLN A 416 47.06 26.98 -26.15
N LYS A 417 45.96 27.75 -26.12
CA LYS A 417 44.99 28.03 -27.22
C LYS A 417 43.63 28.51 -26.69
N TYR A 418 43.62 29.71 -26.09
CA TYR A 418 42.39 30.50 -26.02
C TYR A 418 42.27 31.41 -27.25
N SER A 419 41.77 30.84 -28.35
CA SER A 419 41.12 31.59 -29.44
C SER A 419 40.50 30.63 -30.44
N CYS A 420 39.30 30.96 -30.93
CA CYS A 420 38.56 30.24 -31.98
C CYS A 420 38.03 28.84 -31.61
N PHE A 421 36.89 28.78 -30.92
CA PHE A 421 35.63 28.25 -31.51
C PHE A 421 34.44 28.54 -30.56
N PHE A 422 33.98 29.80 -30.55
CA PHE A 422 32.77 30.21 -29.81
C PHE A 422 31.65 30.66 -30.77
N VAL A 423 31.46 29.92 -31.87
CA VAL A 423 30.30 30.02 -32.76
C VAL A 423 29.97 28.61 -33.26
N ALA A 424 28.68 28.25 -33.20
CA ALA A 424 27.98 27.09 -33.81
C ALA A 424 27.36 26.07 -32.84
N CYS A 425 26.43 26.52 -31.98
CA CYS A 425 25.18 25.79 -31.69
C CYS A 425 24.19 26.68 -30.91
N PHE A 426 23.69 27.74 -31.55
CA PHE A 426 22.68 28.63 -30.94
C PHE A 426 21.60 29.06 -31.94
N VAL A 427 21.08 28.12 -32.73
CA VAL A 427 19.83 28.27 -33.48
C VAL A 427 19.03 26.96 -33.47
N SER A 428 18.19 26.77 -32.44
CA SER A 428 16.77 26.44 -32.64
C SER A 428 15.99 26.58 -31.33
N ASN A 429 15.21 27.66 -31.23
CA ASN A 429 14.13 27.96 -30.27
C ASN A 429 14.25 27.52 -28.79
N ARG A 430 14.47 28.45 -27.84
CA ARG A 430 13.45 29.35 -27.21
C ARG A 430 12.47 28.60 -26.30
N VAL A 431 12.31 28.89 -25.00
CA VAL A 431 13.04 29.78 -24.06
C VAL A 431 12.93 29.14 -22.67
N SER A 432 14.05 28.91 -21.97
CA SER A 432 14.10 28.75 -20.50
C SER A 432 15.53 28.67 -19.96
N ARG A 433 16.06 29.77 -19.42
CA ARG A 433 16.93 29.87 -18.22
C ARG A 433 17.74 31.17 -18.18
N VAL A 434 17.76 31.78 -17.00
CA VAL A 434 18.83 32.61 -16.43
C VAL A 434 18.87 32.13 -14.96
N HIS A 435 19.84 31.32 -14.49
CA HIS A 435 21.17 31.70 -13.96
C HIS A 435 21.08 32.81 -12.87
N LEU A 436 21.83 32.88 -11.76
CA LEU A 436 23.05 32.24 -11.23
C LEU A 436 22.76 31.81 -9.74
N PHE A 437 23.57 31.11 -8.91
CA PHE A 437 24.87 30.39 -9.01
C PHE A 437 24.98 29.36 -7.85
N SER A 438 26.16 28.73 -7.67
CA SER A 438 26.62 28.13 -6.40
C SER A 438 28.13 28.37 -6.21
N CYS A 439 28.56 28.79 -5.01
CA CYS A 439 29.78 28.33 -4.29
C CYS A 439 30.23 29.27 -3.13
N CYS A 440 30.44 28.66 -1.97
CA CYS A 440 31.45 28.93 -0.93
C CYS A 440 31.60 30.29 -0.21
N TYR A 441 31.57 30.20 1.13
CA TYR A 441 32.04 31.16 2.14
C TYR A 441 33.57 31.37 2.11
N PRO A 442 34.08 32.50 2.65
CA PRO A 442 34.73 32.43 3.97
C PRO A 442 34.37 33.58 4.95
N GLN A 443 34.84 33.50 6.20
CA GLN A 443 34.47 34.34 7.36
C GLN A 443 35.03 35.78 7.32
N MET A 444 34.30 36.77 7.87
CA MET A 444 34.59 37.38 9.20
C MET A 444 33.62 38.53 9.58
N GLU A 445 33.69 38.93 10.84
CA GLU A 445 32.82 39.76 11.70
C GLU A 445 32.40 41.16 11.20
N HIS A 446 31.10 41.50 11.27
CA HIS A 446 30.52 42.48 12.22
C HIS A 446 29.00 42.71 12.00
N ARG A 447 28.27 43.01 13.10
CA ARG A 447 26.86 43.46 13.15
C ARG A 447 26.80 44.98 13.45
N PRO A 448 25.64 45.68 13.42
CA PRO A 448 24.32 45.36 12.81
C PRO A 448 23.63 46.56 12.07
N SER A 449 22.44 46.30 11.52
CA SER A 449 21.29 47.21 11.17
C SER A 449 20.89 47.17 9.68
N ALA A 450 19.62 47.31 9.27
CA ALA A 450 18.31 47.02 9.88
C ALA A 450 17.23 47.00 8.75
N ILE A 451 15.97 46.69 9.11
CA ILE A 451 14.72 46.98 8.34
C ILE A 451 14.27 45.97 7.24
N SER A 452 13.36 45.08 7.68
CA SER A 452 12.01 44.80 7.13
C SER A 452 11.75 43.94 5.87
N CYS A 453 11.27 42.73 6.16
CA CYS A 453 10.05 42.07 5.64
C CYS A 453 9.79 41.84 4.13
N GLN A 454 9.65 40.54 3.82
CA GLN A 454 8.87 39.97 2.71
C GLN A 454 7.36 40.30 2.83
N VAL A 455 6.60 40.28 1.71
CA VAL A 455 5.18 39.83 1.68
C VAL A 455 4.60 39.72 0.24
N LEU A 456 3.79 38.66 0.01
CA LEU A 456 2.80 38.35 -1.05
C LEU A 456 3.19 38.52 -2.55
N TYR A 457 3.32 37.46 -3.36
CA TYR A 457 2.32 36.52 -3.94
C TYR A 457 1.37 37.07 -5.03
N PHE A 458 1.41 36.40 -6.19
CA PHE A 458 0.57 36.64 -7.37
C PHE A 458 -0.86 36.10 -7.17
N ALA A 459 -1.84 36.81 -7.74
CA ALA A 459 -3.18 36.28 -8.02
C ALA A 459 -3.38 36.16 -9.54
N VAL A 460 -3.94 35.05 -10.01
CA VAL A 460 -4.37 34.87 -11.40
C VAL A 460 -5.82 34.40 -11.39
N THR A 461 -6.70 35.19 -11.99
CA THR A 461 -8.12 34.87 -12.18
C THR A 461 -8.33 34.41 -13.61
N VAL A 462 -8.91 33.22 -13.81
CA VAL A 462 -9.32 32.71 -15.12
C VAL A 462 -10.82 32.95 -15.29
N GLN A 463 -11.23 33.57 -16.39
CA GLN A 463 -12.65 33.69 -16.76
C GLN A 463 -12.92 33.40 -18.25
N LEU A 464 -13.84 32.46 -18.43
CA LEU A 464 -14.85 32.35 -19.49
C LEU A 464 -14.41 31.92 -20.91
N THR A 465 -14.91 30.73 -21.29
CA THR A 465 -15.10 30.24 -22.66
C THR A 465 -16.59 30.00 -22.94
N MET A 466 -16.95 29.88 -24.24
CA MET A 466 -18.30 29.67 -24.81
C MET A 466 -19.17 30.94 -24.82
N SER A 467 -19.88 31.35 -25.88
CA SER A 467 -20.42 30.68 -27.09
C SER A 467 -21.05 31.77 -28.04
N PRO A 468 -21.80 31.53 -29.15
CA PRO A 468 -21.88 30.41 -30.12
C PRO A 468 -21.84 30.91 -31.62
N PRO A 469 -22.76 30.61 -32.61
CA PRO A 469 -22.33 30.18 -33.95
C PRO A 469 -22.80 31.05 -35.15
N ILE A 470 -22.33 30.74 -36.37
CA ILE A 470 -22.86 31.31 -37.64
C ILE A 470 -23.16 30.18 -38.66
N LYS A 471 -24.23 30.33 -39.44
CA LYS A 471 -24.70 29.41 -40.50
C LYS A 471 -24.61 30.05 -41.89
N CYS A 472 -24.59 29.18 -42.92
CA CYS A 472 -24.86 29.46 -44.34
C CYS A 472 -23.76 30.26 -45.10
N SER A 473 -23.48 30.00 -46.39
CA SER A 473 -23.92 28.93 -47.32
C SER A 473 -23.12 28.99 -48.64
N THR A 474 -23.36 28.02 -49.55
CA THR A 474 -23.36 28.18 -51.03
C THR A 474 -22.10 27.74 -51.83
N LEU A 475 -22.24 26.54 -52.45
CA LEU A 475 -21.86 26.12 -53.83
C LEU A 475 -20.41 25.91 -54.31
N LEU A 476 -20.28 24.83 -55.12
CA LEU A 476 -19.30 24.56 -56.21
C LEU A 476 -17.82 24.38 -55.82
N SER A 477 -16.99 23.57 -56.49
CA SER A 477 -17.20 22.45 -57.44
C SER A 477 -15.85 21.79 -57.78
N LEU A 478 -15.87 20.51 -58.18
CA LEU A 478 -14.88 19.82 -59.03
C LEU A 478 -13.45 19.56 -58.51
N SER A 479 -13.01 18.30 -58.74
CA SER A 479 -11.63 17.80 -59.00
C SER A 479 -10.42 18.63 -58.55
N SER A 480 -9.42 18.03 -57.89
CA SER A 480 -8.70 16.83 -58.36
C SER A 480 -8.08 16.04 -57.22
#